data_AF-A0A9X3HW52-F1
#
_entry.id   AF-A0A9X3HW52-F1
#
_cell.length_a   1.000
_cell.length_b   1.000
_cell.length_c   1.000
_cell.angle_alpha   90.00
_cell.angle_beta   90.00
_cell.angle_gamma   90.00
#
_symmetry.space_group_name_H-M   'P 1'
#
loop_
_entity.id
_entity.type
_entity.pdbx_description
1 polymer ?
#
loop_
_entity_poly.entity_id
_entity_poly.type
_entity_poly.pdbx_seq_one_letter_code
_entity_poly.pdbx_strand_id
1 'polypeptide(L)'
;MTSLYIVVFALILAVIQLFFLLRKYRKKVQELQTTYVESSTNAKEADLQVNTVKTSTDDMAYFKSENDRILFLLLEVDGKRRNQLLGITSEMYEDEEAAKKWYKSLSNKVHPDKNDDPRAAEAFDKLKQLYNKVTF
;
A
#
# COMPACT_ATOMS: atom_id res chain seq x y z
N MET A 1 -52.10 -18.16 -5.42
CA MET A 1 -51.22 -17.37 -4.51
C MET A 1 -50.04 -18.19 -3.97
N THR A 2 -50.21 -19.44 -3.55
CA THR A 2 -49.13 -20.29 -2.98
C THR A 2 -47.99 -20.61 -3.96
N SER A 3 -48.28 -20.88 -5.22
CA SER A 3 -47.27 -21.22 -6.23
C SER A 3 -46.26 -20.09 -6.51
N LEU A 4 -46.70 -18.83 -6.45
CA LEU A 4 -45.83 -17.67 -6.70
C LEU A 4 -44.81 -17.46 -5.57
N TYR A 5 -45.22 -17.64 -4.32
CA TYR A 5 -44.32 -17.55 -3.16
C TYR A 5 -43.24 -18.62 -3.16
N ILE A 6 -43.55 -19.84 -3.63
CA ILE A 6 -42.56 -20.93 -3.72
C ILE A 6 -41.44 -20.56 -4.70
N VAL A 7 -41.78 -19.98 -5.86
CA VAL A 7 -40.79 -19.54 -6.86
C VAL A 7 -39.94 -18.37 -6.34
N VAL A 8 -40.57 -17.38 -5.68
CA VAL A 8 -39.86 -16.25 -5.09
C VAL A 8 -38.92 -16.71 -3.97
N PHE A 9 -39.37 -17.64 -3.12
CA PHE A 9 -38.55 -18.21 -2.06
C PHE A 9 -37.34 -18.98 -2.62
N ALA A 10 -37.52 -19.73 -3.71
CA ALA A 10 -36.44 -20.43 -4.40
C ALA A 10 -35.39 -19.45 -4.98
N LEU A 11 -35.81 -18.31 -5.54
CA LEU A 11 -34.90 -17.28 -6.04
C LEU A 11 -34.12 -16.60 -4.90
N ILE A 12 -34.77 -16.32 -3.78
CA ILE A 12 -34.12 -15.76 -2.59
C ILE A 12 -33.06 -16.72 -2.05
N LEU A 13 -33.37 -18.02 -1.97
CA LEU A 13 -32.39 -19.05 -1.56
C LEU A 13 -31.18 -19.10 -2.50
N ALA A 14 -31.38 -18.97 -3.82
CA ALA A 14 -30.29 -18.93 -4.78
C ALA A 14 -29.38 -17.69 -4.59
N VAL A 15 -29.96 -16.53 -4.31
CA VAL A 15 -29.20 -15.29 -4.02
C VAL A 15 -28.43 -15.41 -2.71
N ILE A 16 -29.03 -16.03 -1.67
CA ILE A 16 -28.36 -16.31 -0.40
C ILE A 16 -27.18 -17.28 -0.61
N GLN A 17 -27.37 -18.33 -1.41
CA GLN A 17 -26.32 -19.30 -1.75
C GLN A 17 -25.15 -18.61 -2.48
N LEU A 18 -25.45 -17.73 -3.44
CA LEU A 18 -24.46 -16.94 -4.18
C LEU A 18 -23.70 -15.97 -3.27
N PHE A 19 -24.41 -15.28 -2.37
CA PHE A 19 -23.81 -14.41 -1.36
C PHE A 19 -22.85 -15.18 -0.43
N PHE A 20 -23.23 -16.39 -0.03
CA PHE A 20 -22.40 -17.24 0.82
C PHE A 20 -21.14 -17.71 0.10
N LEU A 21 -21.23 -18.03 -1.19
CA LEU A 21 -20.07 -18.37 -2.02
C LEU A 21 -19.11 -17.18 -2.13
N LEU A 22 -19.60 -15.99 -2.46
CA LEU A 22 -18.78 -14.77 -2.55
C LEU A 22 -18.06 -14.47 -1.22
N ARG A 23 -18.74 -14.67 -0.09
CA ARG A 23 -18.15 -14.53 1.25
C ARG A 23 -17.03 -15.54 1.51
N LYS A 24 -17.20 -16.78 1.06
CA LYS A 24 -16.18 -17.84 1.19
C LYS A 24 -14.94 -17.55 0.31
N TYR A 25 -15.14 -17.03 -0.90
CA TYR A 25 -14.03 -16.63 -1.78
C TYR A 25 -13.24 -15.47 -1.20
N ARG A 26 -13.88 -14.46 -0.60
CA ARG A 26 -13.15 -13.37 0.09
C ARG A 26 -12.25 -13.88 1.21
N LYS A 27 -12.75 -14.82 2.04
CA LYS A 27 -11.95 -15.39 3.15
C LYS A 27 -10.71 -16.12 2.65
N LYS A 28 -10.81 -16.91 1.58
CA LYS A 28 -9.66 -17.60 0.98
C LYS A 28 -8.61 -16.65 0.39
N VAL A 29 -9.04 -15.54 -0.21
CA VAL A 29 -8.12 -14.50 -0.71
C VAL A 29 -7.36 -13.84 0.45
N GLN A 30 -8.02 -13.69 1.60
CA GLN A 30 -7.41 -13.15 2.81
C GLN A 30 -6.44 -14.15 3.46
N GLU A 31 -6.76 -15.45 3.45
CA GLU A 31 -5.88 -16.54 3.90
C GLU A 31 -4.59 -16.63 3.07
N LEU A 32 -4.66 -16.41 1.75
CA LEU A 32 -3.46 -16.36 0.89
C LEU A 32 -2.57 -15.15 1.19
N GLN A 33 -3.16 -14.03 1.63
CA GLN A 33 -2.40 -12.85 2.07
C GLN A 33 -1.81 -13.03 3.48
N THR A 34 -2.53 -13.69 4.40
CA THR A 34 -2.01 -13.98 5.75
C THR A 34 -0.93 -15.06 5.73
N THR A 35 -1.03 -16.10 4.92
CA THR A 35 0.01 -17.14 4.80
C THR A 35 1.32 -16.59 4.19
N TYR A 36 1.24 -15.67 3.23
CA TYR A 36 2.44 -14.99 2.68
C TYR A 36 3.09 -14.04 3.70
N VAL A 37 2.29 -13.45 4.60
CA VAL A 37 2.78 -12.62 5.71
C VAL A 37 3.33 -13.49 6.86
N GLU A 38 2.72 -14.64 7.16
CA GLU A 38 3.10 -15.55 8.26
C GLU A 38 4.49 -16.20 8.08
N SER A 39 4.91 -16.49 6.84
CA SER A 39 6.30 -16.90 6.57
C SER A 39 7.33 -15.78 6.84
N SER A 40 6.88 -14.53 7.01
CA SER A 40 7.73 -13.37 7.33
C SER A 40 7.45 -12.73 8.70
N THR A 41 6.45 -13.21 9.46
CA THR A 41 6.11 -12.71 10.81
C THR A 41 6.49 -13.66 11.95
N ASN A 42 6.81 -14.94 11.69
CA ASN A 42 7.38 -15.83 12.73
C ASN A 42 8.81 -15.46 13.17
N ALA A 43 9.37 -14.34 12.70
CA ALA A 43 10.57 -13.71 13.24
C ALA A 43 10.33 -12.29 13.82
N LYS A 44 9.06 -11.83 13.92
CA LYS A 44 8.73 -10.40 14.15
C LYS A 44 7.79 -10.11 15.34
N GLU A 45 7.54 -11.06 16.23
CA GLU A 45 6.70 -10.79 17.42
C GLU A 45 7.45 -10.24 18.65
N ALA A 46 8.75 -9.94 18.55
CA ALA A 46 9.51 -9.36 19.67
C ALA A 46 9.74 -7.83 19.57
N ASP A 47 9.31 -7.15 18.50
CA ASP A 47 9.80 -5.78 18.22
C ASP A 47 8.69 -4.77 17.86
N LEU A 48 7.47 -4.98 18.36
CA LEU A 48 6.42 -3.93 18.34
C LEU A 48 6.46 -3.10 19.62
N GLN A 49 7.63 -2.55 19.94
CA GLN A 49 7.76 -1.29 20.66
C GLN A 49 8.99 -0.57 20.09
N VAL A 50 8.77 0.35 19.15
CA VAL A 50 9.46 1.65 19.02
C VAL A 50 9.11 2.23 17.64
N ASN A 51 8.32 3.30 17.67
CA ASN A 51 8.29 4.34 16.65
C ASN A 51 9.72 4.85 16.41
N THR A 52 10.37 4.34 15.38
CA THR A 52 11.43 4.99 14.61
C THR A 52 11.59 4.08 13.41
N VAL A 53 11.47 4.62 12.19
CA VAL A 53 11.97 3.94 11.00
C VAL A 53 13.47 3.75 11.22
N LYS A 54 13.86 2.64 11.85
CA LYS A 54 15.17 2.05 11.66
C LYS A 54 15.16 1.57 10.23
N THR A 55 15.48 2.47 9.30
CA THR A 55 16.24 2.09 8.11
C THR A 55 17.39 1.27 8.66
N SER A 56 17.25 -0.05 8.60
CA SER A 56 18.35 -0.96 8.85
C SER A 56 19.47 -0.45 7.95
N THR A 57 20.60 -0.10 8.56
CA THR A 57 21.84 0.28 7.90
C THR A 57 22.22 -0.69 6.76
N ASP A 58 21.65 -1.89 6.79
CA ASP A 58 21.72 -2.95 5.79
C ASP A 58 21.08 -2.61 4.43
N ASP A 59 19.98 -1.85 4.38
CA ASP A 59 19.33 -1.50 3.10
C ASP A 59 20.20 -0.54 2.28
N MET A 60 20.95 0.33 2.96
CA MET A 60 21.91 1.25 2.33
C MET A 60 23.12 0.54 1.73
N ALA A 61 23.32 -0.76 2.00
CA ALA A 61 24.36 -1.53 1.33
C ALA A 61 24.04 -1.76 -0.17
N TYR A 62 22.76 -1.71 -0.56
CA TYR A 62 22.31 -1.98 -1.92
C TYR A 62 22.05 -0.71 -2.76
N PHE A 63 22.00 0.46 -2.12
CA PHE A 63 21.71 1.74 -2.79
C PHE A 63 22.88 2.71 -2.63
N LYS A 64 23.21 3.46 -3.69
CA LYS A 64 24.30 4.43 -3.65
C LYS A 64 23.98 5.62 -2.74
N SER A 65 22.71 5.98 -2.62
CA SER A 65 22.22 7.04 -1.76
C SER A 65 20.77 6.79 -1.33
N GLU A 66 20.31 7.54 -0.33
CA GLU A 66 18.90 7.54 0.06
C GLU A 66 18.01 8.06 -1.07
N ASN A 67 18.51 8.97 -1.92
CA ASN A 67 17.75 9.47 -3.07
C ASN A 67 17.51 8.33 -4.07
N ASP A 68 18.54 7.54 -4.39
CA ASP A 68 18.43 6.38 -5.27
C ASP A 68 17.47 5.33 -4.72
N ARG A 69 17.47 5.14 -3.40
CA ARG A 69 16.50 4.28 -2.72
C ARG A 69 15.08 4.78 -2.93
N ILE A 70 14.82 6.08 -2.72
CA ILE A 70 13.49 6.65 -2.91
C ILE A 70 13.06 6.57 -4.39
N LEU A 71 13.97 6.84 -5.34
CA LEU A 71 13.72 6.67 -6.77
C LEU A 71 13.28 5.23 -7.07
N PHE A 72 14.04 4.25 -6.58
CA PHE A 72 13.70 2.83 -6.73
C PHE A 72 12.33 2.50 -6.14
N LEU A 73 12.02 2.98 -4.93
CA LEU A 73 10.73 2.77 -4.29
C LEU A 73 9.57 3.37 -5.08
N LEU A 74 9.76 4.54 -5.70
CA LEU A 74 8.73 5.19 -6.51
C LEU A 74 8.50 4.45 -7.84
N LEU A 75 9.57 3.93 -8.46
CA LEU A 75 9.52 3.34 -9.79
C LEU A 75 9.15 1.86 -9.79
N GLU A 76 9.77 1.06 -8.92
CA GLU A 76 9.77 -0.41 -8.98
C GLU A 76 8.88 -1.05 -7.93
N VAL A 77 8.48 -0.32 -6.88
CA VAL A 77 7.68 -0.87 -5.78
C VAL A 77 6.26 -0.31 -5.85
N ASP A 78 5.28 -1.20 -5.75
CA ASP A 78 3.87 -0.83 -5.83
C ASP A 78 3.07 -1.08 -4.55
N GLY A 79 1.90 -0.43 -4.51
CA GLY A 79 0.86 -0.67 -3.53
C GLY A 79 1.24 -0.37 -2.08
N LYS A 80 0.73 -1.18 -1.15
CA LYS A 80 0.87 -0.98 0.29
C LYS A 80 2.33 -0.98 0.75
N ARG A 81 3.17 -1.83 0.13
CA ARG A 81 4.59 -1.94 0.50
C ARG A 81 5.34 -0.64 0.18
N ARG A 82 5.12 -0.06 -1.00
CA ARG A 82 5.69 1.27 -1.35
C ARG A 82 5.25 2.31 -0.33
N ASN A 83 3.95 2.37 -0.03
CA ASN A 83 3.42 3.38 0.87
C ASN A 83 4.03 3.29 2.27
N GLN A 84 4.20 2.07 2.79
CA GLN A 84 4.89 1.83 4.07
C GLN A 84 6.35 2.29 4.02
N LEU A 85 7.08 1.95 2.96
CA LEU A 85 8.50 2.30 2.81
C LEU A 85 8.75 3.78 2.56
N LEU A 86 7.80 4.48 1.93
CA LEU A 86 7.81 5.93 1.72
C LEU A 86 7.24 6.71 2.92
N GLY A 87 6.77 6.02 3.97
CA GLY A 87 6.25 6.64 5.17
C GLY A 87 4.90 7.34 4.99
N ILE A 88 4.06 6.89 4.05
CA ILE A 88 2.68 7.38 3.93
C ILE A 88 1.87 6.81 5.10
N THR A 89 1.36 7.69 5.96
CA THR A 89 0.51 7.33 7.10
C THR A 89 -0.97 7.61 6.81
N SER A 90 -1.87 7.01 7.58
CA SER A 90 -3.32 7.27 7.46
C SER A 90 -3.67 8.73 7.78
N GLU A 91 -2.93 9.35 8.69
CA GLU A 91 -3.11 10.75 9.11
C GLU A 91 -3.01 11.72 7.92
N MET A 92 -2.17 11.40 6.92
CA MET A 92 -2.00 12.25 5.74
C MET A 92 -3.24 12.32 4.85
N TYR A 93 -4.19 11.36 4.96
CA TYR A 93 -5.46 11.42 4.22
C TYR A 93 -6.48 12.35 4.89
N GLU A 94 -6.29 12.65 6.17
CA GLU A 94 -7.17 13.51 6.96
C GLU A 94 -6.58 14.92 7.11
N ASP A 95 -5.26 15.05 7.11
CA ASP A 95 -4.51 16.30 7.24
C ASP A 95 -3.71 16.62 5.96
N GLU A 96 -4.20 17.59 5.20
CA GLU A 96 -3.57 18.08 3.97
C GLU A 96 -2.18 18.69 4.25
N GLU A 97 -1.96 19.32 5.39
CA GLU A 97 -0.66 19.89 5.74
C GLU A 97 0.39 18.79 5.97
N ALA A 98 -0.02 17.70 6.63
CA ALA A 98 0.83 16.51 6.81
C ALA A 98 1.21 15.90 5.45
N ALA A 99 0.24 15.73 4.54
CA ALA A 99 0.49 15.25 3.19
C ALA A 99 1.43 16.17 2.40
N LYS A 100 1.23 17.48 2.50
CA LYS A 100 2.07 18.48 1.81
C LYS A 100 3.50 18.48 2.34
N LYS A 101 3.68 18.36 3.65
CA LYS A 101 5.01 18.25 4.29
C LYS A 101 5.73 17.00 3.83
N TRP A 102 5.04 15.86 3.81
CA TRP A 102 5.55 14.60 3.27
C TRP A 102 5.98 14.77 1.80
N TYR A 103 5.09 15.28 0.94
CA TYR A 103 5.37 15.49 -0.48
C TYR A 103 6.57 16.40 -0.70
N LYS A 104 6.66 17.54 0.01
CA LYS A 104 7.79 18.47 -0.10
C LYS A 104 9.11 17.83 0.33
N SER A 105 9.07 17.00 1.37
CA SER A 105 10.27 16.30 1.87
C SER A 105 10.83 15.32 0.84
N LEU A 106 9.97 14.55 0.16
CA LEU A 106 10.39 13.62 -0.89
C LEU A 106 10.76 14.36 -2.18
N SER A 107 9.99 15.38 -2.56
CA SER A 107 10.24 16.19 -3.77
C SER A 107 11.63 16.80 -3.76
N ASN A 108 12.10 17.30 -2.62
CA ASN A 108 13.46 17.86 -2.52
C ASN A 108 14.57 16.82 -2.72
N LYS A 109 14.30 15.55 -2.40
CA LYS A 109 15.25 14.44 -2.53
C LYS A 109 15.28 13.87 -3.94
N VAL A 110 14.12 13.80 -4.60
CA VAL A 110 13.98 13.14 -5.92
C VAL A 110 13.79 14.12 -7.08
N HIS A 111 13.97 15.43 -6.85
CA HIS A 111 13.82 16.44 -7.89
C HIS A 111 14.75 16.15 -9.09
N PRO A 112 14.27 16.18 -10.34
CA PRO A 112 15.08 15.90 -11.52
C PRO A 112 16.31 16.82 -11.62
N ASP A 113 16.17 18.12 -11.35
CA ASP A 113 17.31 19.05 -11.41
C ASP A 113 18.43 18.76 -10.40
N LYS A 114 18.18 17.95 -9.37
CA LYS A 114 19.16 17.61 -8.33
C LYS A 114 19.69 16.18 -8.44
N ASN A 115 19.11 15.37 -9.32
CA ASN A 115 19.48 13.96 -9.47
C ASN A 115 19.78 13.69 -10.93
N ASP A 116 21.01 13.25 -11.22
CA ASP A 116 21.45 12.97 -12.58
C ASP A 116 20.86 11.67 -13.18
N ASP A 117 20.04 10.93 -12.41
CA ASP A 117 19.37 9.72 -12.93
C ASP A 117 18.30 10.14 -13.96
N PRO A 118 18.34 9.62 -15.19
CA PRO A 118 17.37 9.97 -16.24
C PRO A 118 15.92 9.62 -15.88
N ARG A 119 15.72 8.71 -14.91
CA ARG A 119 14.41 8.29 -14.41
C ARG A 119 13.90 9.17 -13.26
N ALA A 120 14.68 10.16 -12.81
CA ALA A 120 14.26 11.07 -11.75
C ALA A 120 12.98 11.84 -12.13
N ALA A 121 12.84 12.22 -13.40
CA ALA A 121 11.62 12.86 -13.91
C ALA A 121 10.39 11.94 -13.78
N GLU A 122 10.52 10.67 -14.19
CA GLU A 122 9.46 9.68 -14.07
C GLU A 122 9.10 9.40 -12.59
N ALA A 123 10.11 9.27 -11.73
CA ALA A 123 9.91 9.07 -10.29
C ALA A 123 9.18 10.26 -9.65
N PHE A 124 9.54 11.49 -10.06
CA PHE A 124 8.88 12.70 -9.59
C PHE A 124 7.42 12.78 -10.02
N ASP A 125 7.10 12.37 -11.26
CA ASP A 125 5.72 12.29 -11.74
C ASP A 125 4.91 11.24 -10.96
N LYS A 126 5.51 10.07 -10.67
CA LYS A 126 4.87 9.05 -9.79
C LYS A 126 4.63 9.59 -8.38
N LEU A 127 5.57 10.35 -7.82
CA LEU A 127 5.40 11.01 -6.53
C LEU A 127 4.24 12.01 -6.54
N LYS A 128 4.10 12.81 -7.62
CA LYS A 128 2.97 13.73 -7.80
C LYS A 128 1.64 12.99 -7.88
N GLN A 129 1.58 11.88 -8.61
CA GLN A 129 0.38 11.04 -8.67
C GLN A 129 0.03 10.45 -7.29
N LEU A 130 1.02 10.03 -6.52
CA LEU A 130 0.83 9.54 -5.15
C LEU A 130 0.26 10.63 -4.24
N TYR A 131 0.83 11.83 -4.29
CA TYR A 131 0.32 12.96 -3.51
C TYR A 131 -1.13 13.26 -3.84
N ASN A 132 -1.49 13.32 -5.13
CA ASN A 132 -2.88 13.53 -5.53
C ASN A 132 -3.82 12.45 -4.98
N LYS A 133 -3.39 11.18 -4.91
CA LYS A 133 -4.21 10.10 -4.33
C LYS A 133 -4.36 10.16 -2.80
N VAL A 134 -3.48 10.91 -2.13
CA VAL A 134 -3.57 11.13 -0.69
C VAL A 134 -4.51 12.29 -0.37
N THR A 135 -4.59 13.28 -1.26
CA THR A 135 -5.38 14.51 -1.05
C THR A 135 -6.72 14.58 -1.81
N PHE A 136 -6.99 13.68 -2.77
CA PHE A 136 -8.26 13.54 -3.49
C PHE A 136 -8.94 12.21 -3.20
#